data_AF-A0A2V5RKG9-F1
#
_entry.id   AF-A0A2V5RKG9-F1
#
_cell.length_a   1.000
_cell.length_b   1.000
_cell.length_c   1.000
_cell.angle_alpha   90.00
_cell.angle_beta   90.00
_cell.angle_gamma   90.00
#
_symmetry.space_group_name_H-M   'P 1'
#
loop_
_entity.id
_entity.type
_entity.pdbx_description
1 polymer ?
#
loop_
_entity_poly.entity_id
_entity_poly.type
_entity_poly.pdbx_seq_one_letter_code
_entity_poly.pdbx_strand_id
1 'polypeptide(L)' 'MSGKKDMVELLLARKADVNAKDSDGETALDEAFEKGNQDIIAILIQRGGKENK' A
#
# COMPACT_ATOMS: atom_id res chain seq x y z
N MET A 1 -8.45 13.32 3.02
CA MET A 1 -7.33 12.43 2.66
C MET A 1 -6.61 11.83 3.88
N SER A 2 -6.90 12.25 5.13
CA SER A 2 -6.29 11.68 6.35
C SER A 2 -6.72 10.23 6.65
N GLY A 3 -8.01 9.91 6.52
CA GLY A 3 -8.52 8.59 6.95
C GLY A 3 -7.94 7.38 6.19
N LYS A 4 -7.57 7.52 4.92
CA LYS A 4 -6.95 6.43 4.15
C LYS A 4 -5.53 6.13 4.63
N LYS A 5 -4.75 7.19 4.88
CA LYS A 5 -3.39 7.07 5.42
C LYS A 5 -3.39 6.41 6.80
N ASP A 6 -4.23 6.89 7.71
CA ASP A 6 -4.32 6.36 9.09
C ASP A 6 -4.69 4.87 9.08
N MET A 7 -5.59 4.47 8.17
CA MET A 7 -5.97 3.07 8.02
C MET A 7 -4.82 2.20 7.48
N VAL A 8 -4.08 2.68 6.47
CA VAL A 8 -2.91 1.96 5.95
C VAL A 8 -1.86 1.77 7.05
N GLU A 9 -1.55 2.82 7.81
CA GLU A 9 -0.59 2.73 8.92
C GLU A 9 -1.05 1.73 10.00
N LEU A 10 -2.34 1.76 10.35
CA LEU A 10 -2.94 0.84 11.32
C LEU A 10 -2.82 -0.62 10.85
N LEU A 11 -3.19 -0.92 9.61
CA LEU A 11 -3.12 -2.27 9.05
C LEU A 11 -1.68 -2.80 9.04
N LEU A 12 -0.73 -1.98 8.61
CA LEU A 12 0.68 -2.35 8.59
C LEU A 12 1.24 -2.52 10.01
N ALA A 13 0.79 -1.71 10.99
CA ALA A 13 1.12 -1.92 12.40
C ALA A 13 0.56 -3.23 12.96
N ARG A 14 -0.53 -3.75 12.38
CA ARG A 14 -1.11 -5.07 12.67
C ARG A 14 -0.50 -6.21 11.86
N LYS A 15 0.67 -6.00 11.26
CA LYS A 15 1.41 -7.00 10.47
C LYS A 15 0.64 -7.48 9.22
N ALA A 16 -0.21 -6.64 8.65
CA ALA A 16 -0.72 -6.89 7.30
C ALA A 16 0.46 -7.08 6.34
N ASP A 17 0.34 -8.04 5.43
CA ASP A 17 1.36 -8.25 4.40
C ASP A 17 1.29 -7.11 3.39
N VAL A 18 2.35 -6.29 3.37
CA VAL A 18 2.47 -5.12 2.50
C VAL A 18 2.54 -5.50 1.00
N ASN A 19 2.88 -6.76 0.69
CA ASN A 19 2.98 -7.30 -0.66
C ASN A 19 1.87 -8.30 -0.98
N ALA A 20 0.81 -8.34 -0.16
CA ALA A 20 -0.37 -9.12 -0.49
C ALA A 20 -0.90 -8.72 -1.86
N LYS A 21 -1.28 -9.72 -2.65
CA LYS A 21 -1.88 -9.53 -3.97
C LYS A 21 -3.38 -9.73 -3.88
N ASP A 22 -4.12 -8.92 -4.61
CA ASP A 22 -5.55 -9.14 -4.81
C ASP A 22 -5.81 -10.26 -5.85
N SER A 23 -7.06 -10.38 -6.29
CA SER A 23 -7.48 -11.39 -7.28
C SER A 23 -6.89 -11.16 -8.68
N ASP A 24 -6.51 -9.93 -9.00
CA ASP A 24 -5.91 -9.56 -10.28
C ASP A 24 -4.38 -9.64 -10.24
N GLY A 25 -3.83 -9.92 -9.06
CA GLY A 25 -2.40 -10.06 -8.82
C GLY A 25 -1.73 -8.75 -8.44
N GLU A 26 -2.48 -7.67 -8.26
CA GLU A 26 -1.96 -6.35 -7.94
C GLU A 26 -1.68 -6.20 -6.45
N THR A 27 -0.62 -5.47 -6.12
CA THR A 27 -0.31 -5.08 -4.76
C THR A 27 -0.95 -3.74 -4.42
N ALA A 28 -1.02 -3.44 -3.12
CA ALA A 28 -1.44 -2.11 -2.67
C ALA A 28 -0.56 -0.97 -3.25
N LEU A 29 0.70 -1.26 -3.62
CA LEU A 29 1.60 -0.26 -4.20
C LEU A 29 1.28 0.00 -5.67
N ASP A 30 0.90 -1.02 -6.44
CA ASP A 30 0.45 -0.87 -7.84
C ASP A 30 -0.76 0.07 -7.91
N GLU A 31 -1.78 -0.23 -7.11
CA GLU A 31 -2.98 0.62 -6.97
C GLU A 31 -2.66 2.05 -6.51
N ALA A 32 -1.71 2.22 -5.58
CA ALA A 32 -1.32 3.54 -5.12
C ALA A 32 -0.65 4.38 -6.23
N PHE A 33 0.15 3.74 -7.09
CA PHE A 33 0.73 4.38 -8.27
C PHE A 33 -0.32 4.74 -9.31
N GLU A 34 -1.24 3.83 -9.64
CA GLU A 34 -2.32 4.10 -10.60
C GLU A 34 -3.18 5.31 -10.18
N LYS A 35 -3.49 5.41 -8.89
CA LYS A 35 -4.30 6.51 -8.36
C LYS A 35 -3.49 7.78 -8.06
N GLY A 36 -2.17 7.76 -8.21
CA GLY A 36 -1.28 8.89 -7.92
C GLY A 36 -1.24 9.31 -6.45
N ASN A 37 -1.53 8.40 -5.51
CA ASN A 37 -1.59 8.70 -4.08
C ASN A 37 -0.19 8.75 -3.44
N GLN A 38 0.53 9.85 -3.62
CA GLN A 38 1.92 10.02 -3.18
C GLN A 38 2.16 9.68 -1.69
N ASP A 39 1.24 10.05 -0.80
CA ASP A 39 1.35 9.75 0.63
C ASP A 39 1.32 8.23 0.90
N ILE A 40 0.43 7.50 0.22
CA ILE A 40 0.31 6.04 0.38
C ILE A 40 1.50 5.33 -0.26
N ILE A 41 1.96 5.80 -1.43
CA ILE A 41 3.17 5.31 -2.10
C ILE A 41 4.36 5.39 -1.12
N ALA A 42 4.56 6.55 -0.49
CA ALA A 42 5.66 6.76 0.44
C ALA A 42 5.60 5.79 1.65
N ILE A 43 4.42 5.58 2.23
CA ILE A 43 4.23 4.67 3.37
C ILE A 43 4.51 3.23 2.96
N LEU A 44 3.95 2.77 1.85
CA LEU A 44 4.11 1.39 1.40
C LEU A 44 5.57 1.08 1.08
N ILE A 45 6.28 1.99 0.38
CA ILE A 45 7.73 1.85 0.10
C ILE A 45 8.53 1.80 1.42
N GLN A 46 8.26 2.70 2.37
CA GLN A 46 8.95 2.70 3.66
C GLN A 46 8.77 1.38 4.43
N ARG A 47 7.64 0.71 4.23
CA ARG A 47 7.29 -0.57 4.87
C ARG A 47 7.70 -1.79 4.03
N GLY A 48 8.42 -1.60 2.93
CA GLY A 48 8.95 -2.69 2.10
C GLY A 48 7.99 -3.22 1.04
N GLY A 49 6.97 -2.43 0.69
CA GLY A 49 6.07 -2.68 -0.44
C GLY A 49 6.80 -2.68 -1.77
N LYS A 50 6.39 -3.58 -2.66
CA LYS A 50 6.97 -3.78 -3.99
C LYS A 50 5.85 -3.84 -5.01
N GLU A 51 6.08 -3.24 -6.16
CA GLU A 51 5.23 -3.39 -7.34
C GLU A 51 5.21 -4.86 -7.78
N ASN A 52 4.08 -5.28 -8.33
CA ASN A 52 4.01 -6.55 -9.05
C ASN A 52 4.65 -6.37 -10.43
N LYS A 53 5.72 -7.11 -10.74
CA LYS A 53 6.44 -7.09 -12.03
C LYS A 53 6.45 -8.46 -12.68
#